data_AF-A0A7C2TWU6-F1
#
_entry.id   AF-A0A7C2TWU6-F1
#
_cell.length_a   1.000
_cell.length_b   1.000
_cell.length_c   1.000
_cell.angle_alpha   90.00
_cell.angle_beta   90.00
_cell.angle_gamma   90.00
#
_symmetry.space_group_name_H-M   'P 1'
#
loop_
_entity.id
_entity.type
_entity.pdbx_description
1 polymer ?
#
loop_
_entity_poly.entity_id
_entity_poly.type
_entity_poly.pdbx_seq_one_letter_code
_entity_poly.pdbx_strand_id
1 'polypeptide(L)' 'MSAIDPKSGEKVPLFNPRKQKWNMHFYWDESGTKIIGRTKIGWATVTALKMNLPDIVSWRSIIVGIGGYPPQL' A
#
# COMPACT_ATOMS: atom_id res chain seq x y z
N MET A 1 3.27 9.09 14.02
CA MET A 1 4.45 8.39 13.45
C MET A 1 4.72 8.96 12.06
N SER A 2 5.98 9.07 11.67
CA SER A 2 6.41 9.60 10.36
C SER A 2 7.53 8.74 9.77
N ALA A 3 7.70 8.81 8.46
CA ALA A 3 8.74 8.10 7.72
C ALA A 3 9.27 8.96 6.56
N ILE A 4 10.40 8.55 5.99
CA ILE A 4 10.95 9.18 4.79
C ILE A 4 10.17 8.69 3.58
N ASP A 5 9.66 9.62 2.77
CA ASP A 5 9.15 9.30 1.44
C ASP A 5 10.33 8.90 0.54
N PRO A 6 10.38 7.66 0.03
CA PRO A 6 11.51 7.19 -0.77
C PRO A 6 11.69 7.95 -2.08
N LYS A 7 10.67 8.68 -2.57
CA LYS A 7 10.77 9.42 -3.83
C LYS A 7 11.33 10.83 -3.66
N SER A 8 10.91 11.55 -2.61
CA SER A 8 11.34 12.94 -2.38
C SER A 8 12.43 13.08 -1.32
N GLY A 9 12.66 12.07 -0.47
CA GLY A 9 13.56 12.16 0.69
C GLY A 9 12.98 12.96 1.86
N GLU A 10 11.77 13.48 1.74
CA GLU A 10 11.13 14.26 2.80
C GLU A 10 10.56 13.37 3.91
N LYS A 11 10.63 13.85 5.15
CA LYS A 11 9.97 13.22 6.29
C LYS A 11 8.49 13.60 6.30
N VAL A 12 7.62 12.62 6.05
CA VAL A 12 6.16 12.80 5.98
C VAL A 12 5.45 11.96 7.05
N PRO A 13 4.25 12.34 7.51
CA PRO A 13 3.47 11.50 8.42
C PRO A 13 3.09 10.18 7.75
N LEU A 14 3.00 9.11 8.54
CA LEU A 14 2.40 7.85 8.09
C LEU A 14 0.88 8.01 7.95
N PHE A 15 0.29 7.17 7.09
CA PHE A 15 -1.15 7.13 6.88
C PHE A 15 -1.90 6.87 8.20
N ASN A 16 -2.98 7.63 8.40
CA ASN A 16 -3.86 7.49 9.55
C ASN A 16 -5.26 7.06 9.10
N PRO A 17 -5.63 5.77 9.21
CA PRO A 17 -6.93 5.28 8.75
C PRO A 17 -8.13 5.91 9.46
N ARG A 18 -7.94 6.49 10.66
CA ARG A 18 -9.01 7.18 11.39
C ARG A 18 -9.32 8.58 10.86
N LYS A 19 -8.44 9.16 10.03
CA LYS A 19 -8.56 10.54 9.52
C LYS A 19 -8.44 10.65 7.99
N GLN A 20 -7.88 9.64 7.33
CA GLN A 20 -7.55 9.68 5.91
C GLN A 20 -8.25 8.56 5.16
N LYS A 21 -8.70 8.86 3.94
CA LYS A 21 -9.39 7.89 3.07
C LYS A 21 -8.36 7.01 2.35
N TRP A 22 -8.51 5.69 2.43
CA TRP A 22 -7.58 4.73 1.83
C TRP A 22 -7.36 4.97 0.33
N ASN A 23 -8.44 5.10 -0.43
CA ASN A 23 -8.41 5.29 -1.88
C ASN A 23 -7.72 6.58 -2.38
N MET A 24 -7.56 7.59 -1.51
CA MET A 24 -6.80 8.80 -1.83
C MET A 24 -5.28 8.57 -1.72
N HIS A 25 -4.85 7.63 -0.89
CA HIS A 25 -3.44 7.39 -0.61
C HIS A 25 -2.90 6.12 -1.25
N PHE A 26 -3.76 5.16 -1.56
CA PHE A 26 -3.37 3.83 -2.05
C PHE A 26 -4.27 3.33 -3.17
N TYR A 27 -3.73 2.40 -3.95
CA TYR A 27 -4.48 1.54 -4.87
C TYR A 27 -3.80 0.18 -4.99
N TRP A 28 -4.51 -0.78 -5.53
CA TRP A 28 -3.95 -2.07 -5.93
C TRP A 28 -3.36 -1.97 -7.32
N ASP A 29 -2.24 -2.64 -7.55
CA ASP A 29 -1.76 -2.86 -8.92
C ASP A 29 -2.74 -3.73 -9.72
N GLU A 30 -2.52 -3.85 -11.03
CA GLU A 30 -3.42 -4.60 -11.92
C GLU A 30 -3.57 -6.08 -11.51
N SER A 31 -2.53 -6.66 -10.90
CA SER A 31 -2.57 -8.03 -10.39
C SER A 31 -3.35 -8.18 -9.08
N GLY A 32 -3.65 -7.08 -8.38
CA GLY A 32 -4.30 -7.11 -7.09
C GLY A 32 -3.41 -7.58 -5.93
N THR A 33 -2.11 -7.70 -6.14
CA THR A 33 -1.18 -8.31 -5.16
C THR A 33 -0.34 -7.27 -4.42
N LYS A 34 -0.15 -6.09 -5.01
CA LYS A 34 0.68 -5.01 -4.45
C LYS A 34 -0.15 -3.78 -4.15
N ILE A 35 0.12 -3.17 -3.00
CA ILE A 35 -0.42 -1.88 -2.61
C ILE A 35 0.54 -0.80 -3.10
N ILE A 36 0.06 0.08 -3.96
CA ILE A 36 0.83 1.19 -4.50
C ILE A 36 0.37 2.50 -3.88
N GLY A 37 1.32 3.31 -3.42
CA GLY A 37 1.03 4.67 -2.93
C GLY A 37 0.67 5.63 -4.07
N ARG A 38 -0.27 6.54 -3.83
CA ARG A 38 -0.65 7.66 -4.74
C ARG A 38 -0.04 9.01 -4.33
N THR A 39 0.41 9.11 -3.09
CA THR A 39 0.89 10.35 -2.45
C THR A 39 2.20 10.10 -1.72
N LYS A 40 2.93 11.17 -1.34
CA LYS A 40 4.12 11.07 -0.48
C LYS A 40 3.86 10.26 0.79
N ILE A 41 2.71 10.50 1.45
CA ILE A 41 2.25 9.72 2.62
C ILE A 41 2.06 8.24 2.25
N GLY A 42 1.44 7.95 1.11
CA GLY A 42 1.23 6.59 0.63
C GLY A 42 2.53 5.84 0.37
N TRP A 43 3.47 6.45 -0.37
CA TRP A 43 4.79 5.86 -0.67
C TRP A 43 5.62 5.63 0.60
N ALA A 44 5.67 6.62 1.49
CA ALA A 44 6.35 6.49 2.77
C ALA A 44 5.72 5.37 3.62
N THR A 45 4.39 5.26 3.64
CA THR A 45 3.68 4.23 4.41
C THR A 45 3.91 2.82 3.88
N VAL A 46 3.78 2.61 2.56
CA VAL A 46 4.01 1.30 1.94
C VAL A 46 5.41 0.79 2.26
N THR A 47 6.40 1.68 2.21
CA THR A 47 7.81 1.37 2.46
C THR A 47 8.06 1.12 3.95
N ALA A 48 7.65 2.06 4.81
CA ALA A 48 7.90 1.98 6.25
C ALA A 48 7.21 0.80 6.92
N LEU A 49 5.99 0.47 6.48
CA LEU A 49 5.21 -0.67 7.00
C LEU A 49 5.46 -1.96 6.21
N LYS A 50 6.35 -1.94 5.22
CA LYS A 50 6.72 -3.09 4.39
C LYS A 50 5.50 -3.84 3.84
N MET A 51 4.52 -3.11 3.33
CA MET A 51 3.20 -3.65 2.92
C MET A 51 3.24 -4.64 1.75
N ASN A 52 4.37 -4.69 1.03
CA ASN A 52 4.59 -5.52 -0.15
C ASN A 52 5.84 -6.41 0.01
N LEU A 53 6.10 -6.94 1.20
CA LEU A 53 7.14 -7.98 1.35
C LEU A 53 6.85 -9.17 0.43
N PRO A 54 7.89 -9.83 -0.12
CA PRO A 54 7.73 -10.95 -1.05
C PRO A 54 6.73 -12.01 -0.58
N ASP A 55 6.82 -12.41 0.70
CA ASP A 55 5.92 -13.42 1.27
C ASP A 55 4.46 -12.96 1.29
N ILE A 56 4.21 -11.69 1.64
CA ILE A 56 2.85 -11.10 1.66
C ILE A 56 2.28 -11.05 0.24
N VAL A 57 3.11 -10.64 -0.74
CA VAL A 57 2.70 -10.58 -2.15
C VAL A 57 2.40 -11.98 -2.67
N SER A 58 3.23 -12.98 -2.35
CA SER A 58 3.02 -14.38 -2.73
C SER A 58 1.70 -14.94 -2.17
N TRP A 59 1.41 -14.68 -0.89
CA TRP A 59 0.12 -15.06 -0.30
C TRP A 59 -1.07 -14.38 -0.98
N ARG A 60 -0.97 -13.08 -1.31
CA ARG A 60 -2.02 -12.38 -2.04
C ARG A 60 -2.22 -12.96 -3.44
N SER A 61 -1.18 -13.40 -4.15
CA SER A 61 -1.33 -14.05 -5.46
C SER A 61 -2.20 -15.30 -5.38
N ILE A 62 -2.08 -16.09 -4.31
CA ILE A 62 -2.93 -17.27 -4.08
C ILE A 62 -4.39 -16.83 -3.85
N ILE A 63 -4.60 -15.84 -2.99
CA ILE A 63 -5.94 -15.33 -2.64
C ILE A 63 -6.65 -14.72 -3.87
N VAL A 64 -5.92 -13.97 -4.70
CA VAL A 64 -6.41 -13.43 -5.98
C VAL A 64 -6.81 -14.59 -6.91
N GLY A 65 -5.97 -15.62 -7.01
CA GLY A 65 -6.21 -16.78 -7.87
C GLY A 65 -7.48 -17.56 -7.52
N ILE A 66 -7.94 -17.51 -6.26
CA ILE A 66 -9.20 -18.12 -5.82
C ILE A 66 -10.37 -17.12 -5.76
N GLY A 67 -10.20 -15.89 -6.29
CA GLY A 67 -11.24 -14.87 -6.34
C GLY A 67 -11.57 -14.18 -5.01
N GLY A 68 -10.70 -14.26 -4.01
CA GLY A 68 -10.98 -13.72 -2.67
C GLY A 68 -10.73 -12.22 -2.50
N TYR A 69 -9.72 -11.67 -3.18
CA TYR A 69 -9.25 -10.28 -3.02
C TYR A 69 -8.36 -9.87 -4.20
N PRO A 70 -8.21 -8.56 -4.55
CA PRO A 70 -9.02 -7.44 -4.11
C PRO A 70 -10.45 -7.56 -4.60
N PRO A 71 -11.46 -7.17 -3.79
CA PRO A 71 -12.82 -7.08 -4.30
C PRO A 71 -12.79 -6.13 -5.49
N GLN A 72 -13.15 -6.63 -6.68
CA GLN A 72 -13.38 -5.75 -7.81
C GLN A 72 -14.51 -4.77 -7.44
N LEU A 73 -14.34 -3.52 -7.84
CA LEU A 73 -15.29 -2.41 -7.66
C LEU A 73 -16.71 -2.78 -8.09
#